data_AF-A0A6V8ECM3-F1
#
_entry.id   AF-A0A6V8ECM3-F1
#
_cell.length_a   1.000
_cell.length_b   1.000
_cell.length_c   1.000
_cell.angle_alpha   90.00
_cell.angle_beta   90.00
_cell.angle_gamma   90.00
#
_symmetry.space_group_name_H-M   'P 1'
#
loop_
_entity.id
_entity.type
_entity.pdbx_description
1 polymer ?
#
loop_
_entity_poly.entity_id
_entity_poly.type
_entity_poly.pdbx_seq_one_letter_code
_entity_poly.pdbx_strand_id
1 'polypeptide(L)'
;MDNLQMGLCVRIFVVDESTTRTIAYAIFGISFAVMIYFIAKQAAQNRKSFVDDKAPKIAGADTLTGGAKNPQQFDEPDDDALDEMAKLLDEDDD
;
A
#
# COMPACT_ATOMS: atom_id res chain seq x y z
N MET A 1 12.75 76.41 -8.37
CA MET A 1 13.61 75.44 -9.07
C MET A 1 13.51 74.14 -8.29
N ASP A 2 12.45 73.38 -8.43
CA ASP A 2 12.11 72.58 -9.62
C ASP A 2 12.61 71.15 -9.42
N ASN A 3 11.64 70.23 -9.46
CA ASN A 3 11.78 68.86 -9.94
C ASN A 3 12.46 67.89 -8.95
N LEU A 4 11.85 66.78 -8.53
CA LEU A 4 10.95 65.91 -9.27
C LEU A 4 10.29 64.94 -8.27
N GLN A 5 8.96 64.86 -8.26
CA GLN A 5 8.29 63.62 -7.85
C GLN A 5 8.77 62.52 -8.80
N MET A 6 9.39 61.46 -8.29
CA MET A 6 9.57 60.22 -9.04
C MET A 6 9.47 59.02 -8.11
N GLY A 7 8.30 58.38 -8.15
CA GLY A 7 8.21 56.93 -8.26
C GLY A 7 8.17 56.11 -6.98
N LEU A 8 6.95 55.69 -6.63
CA LEU A 8 6.58 54.62 -5.70
C LEU A 8 6.92 54.83 -4.22
N CYS A 9 5.96 55.40 -3.49
CA CYS A 9 5.70 55.05 -2.10
C CYS A 9 5.25 53.57 -2.04
N VAL A 10 6.19 52.61 -2.03
CA VAL A 10 5.88 51.26 -1.52
C VAL A 10 5.86 51.37 -0.01
N ARG A 11 4.67 51.59 0.54
CA ARG A 11 4.44 51.52 1.98
C ARG A 11 4.55 50.05 2.38
N ILE A 12 5.77 49.59 2.66
CA ILE A 12 6.00 48.26 3.24
C ILE A 12 5.35 48.29 4.62
N PHE A 13 4.20 47.66 4.76
CA PHE A 13 3.58 47.38 6.05
C PHE A 13 4.45 46.33 6.74
N VAL A 14 5.40 46.77 7.55
CA VAL A 14 6.08 45.87 8.48
C VAL A 14 5.04 45.46 9.52
N VAL A 15 4.65 44.19 9.46
CA VAL A 15 3.76 43.56 10.43
C VAL A 15 4.58 43.24 11.68
N ASP A 16 3.97 43.40 12.86
CA ASP A 16 4.62 43.10 14.14
C ASP A 16 5.15 41.65 14.20
N GLU A 17 6.24 41.43 14.93
CA GLU A 17 6.90 40.11 15.08
C GLU A 17 5.92 39.03 15.57
N SER A 18 5.05 39.37 16.53
CA SER A 18 4.06 38.43 17.06
C SER A 18 3.02 38.06 16.00
N THR A 19 2.55 39.06 15.25
CA THR A 19 1.56 38.86 14.18
C THR A 19 2.16 38.07 13.02
N THR A 20 3.43 38.31 12.69
CA THR A 20 4.18 37.55 11.67
C THR A 20 4.30 36.08 12.04
N ARG A 21 4.63 35.78 13.31
CA ARG A 21 4.69 34.39 13.80
C ARG A 21 3.34 33.69 13.73
N THR A 22 2.28 34.36 14.17
CA THR A 22 0.92 33.80 14.10
C THR A 22 0.49 33.51 12.67
N ILE A 23 0.74 34.44 11.75
CA ILE A 23 0.43 34.26 10.32
C ILE A 23 1.24 33.12 9.73
N ALA A 24 2.54 33.03 10.04
CA ALA A 24 3.40 31.95 9.57
C ALA A 24 2.87 30.58 10.01
N TYR A 25 2.55 30.41 11.30
CA TYR A 25 1.98 29.15 11.80
C TYR A 25 0.60 28.84 11.21
N ALA A 26 -0.24 29.85 10.97
CA ALA A 26 -1.52 29.65 10.30
C ALA A 26 -1.34 29.13 8.87
N ILE A 27 -0.40 29.70 8.10
CA ILE A 27 -0.08 29.25 6.74
C ILE A 27 0.48 27.82 6.77
N PHE A 28 1.38 27.51 7.71
CA PHE A 28 1.90 26.14 7.90
C PHE A 28 0.79 25.14 8.26
N GLY A 29 -0.15 25.51 9.13
CA GLY A 29 -1.27 24.66 9.49
C GLY A 29 -2.18 24.36 8.28
N ILE A 30 -2.47 25.39 7.48
CA ILE A 30 -3.30 25.25 6.27
C ILE A 30 -2.58 24.39 5.23
N SER A 31 -1.28 24.62 4.97
CA SER A 31 -0.52 23.83 3.99
C SER A 31 -0.44 22.35 4.39
N PHE A 32 -0.26 22.07 5.69
CA PHE A 32 -0.26 20.72 6.22
C PHE A 32 -1.62 20.03 6.07
N ALA A 33 -2.72 20.73 6.36
CA ALA A 33 -4.07 20.19 6.16
C ALA A 33 -4.37 19.89 4.68
N VAL A 34 -3.94 20.77 3.77
CA VAL A 34 -4.07 20.55 2.32
C VAL A 34 -3.29 19.31 1.90
N MET A 35 -2.05 19.15 2.38
CA MET A 35 -1.23 17.97 2.09
C MET A 35 -1.91 16.67 2.56
N ILE A 36 -2.41 16.63 3.79
CA ILE A 36 -3.15 15.48 4.33
C ILE A 36 -4.35 15.15 3.44
N TYR A 37 -5.13 16.16 3.05
CA TYR A 37 -6.29 15.97 2.19
C TYR A 37 -5.93 15.37 0.82
N PHE A 38 -4.87 15.86 0.17
CA PHE A 38 -4.41 15.31 -1.11
C PHE A 38 -3.96 13.85 -0.98
N ILE A 39 -3.16 13.54 0.05
CA ILE A 39 -2.69 12.16 0.30
C ILE A 39 -3.88 11.25 0.61
N ALA A 40 -4.82 11.67 1.47
CA ALA A 40 -6.00 10.87 1.80
C ALA A 40 -6.88 10.62 0.57
N LYS A 41 -7.07 11.63 -0.28
CA LYS A 41 -7.83 11.50 -1.53
C LYS A 41 -7.15 10.53 -2.51
N GLN A 42 -5.83 10.65 -2.70
CA GLN A 42 -5.06 9.74 -3.56
C GLN A 42 -5.05 8.31 -3.00
N ALA A 43 -4.85 8.15 -1.70
CA ALA A 43 -4.87 6.85 -1.03
C ALA A 43 -6.25 6.19 -1.14
N ALA A 44 -7.34 6.95 -1.00
CA ALA A 44 -8.70 6.43 -1.17
C ALA A 44 -8.98 5.95 -2.61
N GLN A 45 -8.45 6.64 -3.61
CA GLN A 45 -8.56 6.23 -5.01
C GLN A 45 -7.71 5.00 -5.31
N ASN A 46 -6.46 4.97 -4.83
CA ASN A 46 -5.56 3.83 -4.99
C ASN A 46 -6.07 2.59 -4.25
N ARG A 47 -6.73 2.76 -3.10
CA ARG A 47 -7.32 1.65 -2.33
C ARG A 47 -8.45 0.97 -3.08
N LYS A 48 -9.22 1.66 -3.92
CA LYS A 48 -10.26 1.03 -4.73
C LYS A 48 -9.65 0.09 -5.78
N SER A 49 -8.65 0.55 -6.54
CA SER A 49 -7.91 -0.31 -7.46
C SER A 49 -7.15 -1.42 -6.73
N PHE A 50 -6.56 -1.15 -5.56
CA PHE A 50 -5.90 -2.19 -4.77
C PHE A 50 -6.86 -3.21 -4.17
N VAL A 51 -8.10 -2.85 -3.84
CA VAL A 51 -9.09 -3.81 -3.30
C VAL A 51 -9.63 -4.70 -4.41
N ASP A 52 -9.77 -4.18 -5.64
CA ASP A 52 -10.16 -4.98 -6.81
C ASP A 52 -8.98 -5.86 -7.30
N ASP A 53 -7.78 -5.31 -7.42
CA ASP A 53 -6.58 -6.03 -7.91
C ASP A 53 -5.94 -6.95 -6.86
N LYS A 54 -6.13 -6.65 -5.56
CA LYS A 54 -5.70 -7.49 -4.43
C LYS A 54 -6.88 -8.04 -3.64
N ALA A 55 -8.04 -8.22 -4.29
CA ALA A 55 -9.05 -9.09 -3.74
C ALA A 55 -8.36 -10.42 -3.36
N PRO A 56 -8.50 -10.90 -2.11
CA PRO A 56 -7.80 -12.10 -1.68
C PRO A 56 -8.17 -13.21 -2.66
N LYS A 57 -7.16 -13.80 -3.32
CA LYS A 57 -7.39 -14.91 -4.25
C LYS A 57 -8.07 -16.02 -3.47
N ILE A 58 -9.37 -16.17 -3.69
CA ILE A 58 -10.18 -17.22 -3.08
C ILE A 58 -9.68 -18.53 -3.70
N ALA A 59 -9.19 -19.45 -2.87
CA ALA A 59 -8.77 -20.77 -3.32
C ALA A 59 -9.94 -21.44 -4.08
N GLY A 60 -9.70 -21.87 -5.32
CA GLY A 60 -10.73 -22.43 -6.22
C GLY A 60 -11.32 -21.46 -7.25
N ALA A 61 -10.95 -20.17 -7.24
CA ALA A 61 -11.30 -19.23 -8.32
C ALA A 61 -10.35 -19.30 -9.53
N ASP A 62 -9.24 -20.04 -9.39
CA ASP A 62 -8.32 -20.33 -10.50
C ASP A 62 -8.84 -21.53 -11.29
N THR A 63 -8.76 -21.48 -12.63
CA THR A 63 -9.11 -22.59 -13.52
C THR A 63 -8.04 -23.70 -13.54
N LEU A 64 -7.17 -23.73 -12.53
CA LEU A 64 -6.34 -24.88 -12.24
C LEU A 64 -7.27 -26.01 -11.78
N THR A 65 -7.62 -26.88 -12.73
CA THR A 65 -8.23 -28.17 -12.43
C THR A 65 -7.33 -28.85 -11.41
N GLY A 66 -7.78 -28.95 -10.16
CA GLY A 66 -6.98 -29.49 -9.04
C GLY A 66 -6.69 -30.99 -9.15
N GLY A 67 -6.85 -31.57 -10.34
CA GLY A 67 -6.53 -32.95 -10.63
C GLY A 67 -5.03 -33.14 -10.82
N ALA A 68 -4.55 -34.31 -10.40
CA ALA A 68 -3.22 -34.76 -10.78
C ALA A 68 -3.13 -34.88 -12.31
N LYS A 69 -1.98 -34.48 -12.88
CA LYS A 69 -1.72 -34.64 -14.32
C LYS A 69 -1.83 -36.10 -14.77
N ASN A 70 -1.46 -37.03 -13.89
CA ASN A 70 -1.55 -38.47 -14.09
C ASN A 70 -2.31 -39.05 -12.89
N PRO A 71 -3.64 -39.12 -12.91
CA PRO A 71 -4.40 -39.71 -11.81
C PRO A 71 -4.09 -41.19 -11.60
N GLN A 72 -3.66 -41.90 -12.66
CA GLN A 72 -3.34 -43.32 -12.61
C GLN A 72 -2.12 -43.67 -11.74
N GLN A 73 -1.25 -42.71 -11.44
CA GLN A 73 -0.11 -42.94 -10.55
C GLN A 73 -0.52 -43.14 -9.08
N PHE A 74 -1.79 -42.90 -8.77
CA PHE A 74 -2.37 -43.14 -7.45
C PHE A 74 -3.26 -44.39 -7.44
N ASP A 75 -3.44 -45.07 -8.58
CA ASP A 75 -4.23 -46.30 -8.66
C ASP A 75 -3.47 -47.49 -8.03
N GLU A 76 -2.14 -47.51 -8.17
CA GLU A 76 -1.27 -48.50 -7.53
C GLU A 76 -0.01 -47.81 -6.97
N PRO A 77 0.35 -48.06 -5.69
CA PRO A 77 1.58 -47.53 -5.10
C PRO A 77 2.81 -48.12 -5.81
N ASP A 78 3.87 -47.34 -5.92
CA ASP A 78 5.15 -47.82 -6.44
C ASP A 78 5.91 -48.67 -5.39
N ASP A 79 6.92 -49.41 -5.86
CA ASP A 79 7.72 -50.29 -5.01
C ASP A 79 8.40 -49.53 -3.85
N ASP A 80 8.78 -48.28 -4.08
CA ASP A 80 9.39 -47.42 -3.06
C ASP A 80 8.36 -47.02 -1.97
N ALA A 81 7.11 -46.70 -2.35
CA ALA A 81 6.04 -46.46 -1.38
C ALA A 81 5.67 -47.73 -0.60
N LEU A 82 5.73 -48.90 -1.24
CA LEU A 82 5.50 -50.18 -0.57
C LEU A 82 6.58 -50.50 0.47
N ASP A 83 7.86 -50.22 0.17
CA ASP A 83 8.96 -50.37 1.13
C ASP A 83 8.83 -49.41 2.32
N GLU A 84 8.39 -48.18 2.07
CA GLU A 84 8.09 -47.21 3.14
C GLU A 84 6.93 -47.68 4.02
N MET A 85 5.87 -48.26 3.44
CA MET A 85 4.76 -48.84 4.23
C MET A 85 5.19 -50.06 5.03
N ALA A 86 6.06 -50.92 4.47
CA ALA A 86 6.60 -52.08 5.17
C ALA A 86 7.41 -51.65 6.40
N LYS A 87 8.24 -50.61 6.24
CA LYS A 87 9.01 -50.04 7.34
C LYS A 87 8.15 -49.43 8.44
N LEU A 88 7.03 -48.78 8.09
CA LEU A 88 6.06 -48.27 9.06
C LEU A 88 5.29 -49.38 9.80
N LEU A 89 5.23 -50.60 9.24
CA LEU A 89 4.57 -51.76 9.83
C LEU A 89 5.51 -52.62 10.68
N ASP A 90 6.82 -52.57 10.40
CA ASP A 90 7.90 -53.29 11.10
C ASP A 90 8.40 -52.52 12.34
N GLU A 91 7.91 -51.29 12.54
CA GLU A 91 8.05 -50.53 13.78
C GLU A 91 7.03 -51.04 14.83
N ASP A 92 7.35 -52.17 15.49
CA ASP A 92 6.92 -52.60 16.85
C ASP A 92 6.67 -54.12 16.97
N ASP A 93 7.68 -54.96 16.71
CA ASP A 93 7.70 -56.37 17.13
C ASP A 93 8.96 -56.68 17.99
N ASP A 94 9.22 -55.84 19.00
CA ASP A 94 10.12 -56.11 20.14
C ASP A 94 9.50 -55.65 21.48
#